data_AF-A0A7L5E5W7-F1
#
_entry.id   AF-A0A7L5E5W7-F1
#
_cell.length_a   1.000
_cell.length_b   1.000
_cell.length_c   1.000
_cell.angle_alpha   90.00
_cell.angle_beta   90.00
_cell.angle_gamma   90.00
#
_symmetry.space_group_name_H-M   'P 1'
#
loop_
_entity.id
_entity.type
_entity.pdbx_description
1 polymer ?
#
loop_
_entity_poly.entity_id
_entity_poly.type
_entity_poly.pdbx_seq_one_letter_code
_entity_poly.pdbx_strand_id
1 'polypeptide(L)'
;MSEDNLNLQNETISLLQISRRRKLLPWWVLTFTWIFLVFGAAVPVIVVMGLLKFKFQISLLGLSTNNPLSITALFLILIYLYKGLVAFGLWTEKDWAIKTAKVDAILSIAICLFAMIYTWIIPQTAGMHNFSFRLELFIIIPYLLKMRQIQSAWESFDTKELQGDSAYLNN
;
A
#
# COMPACT_ATOMS: atom_id res chain seq x y z
N MET A 1 39.43 -7.55 -29.43
CA MET A 1 38.08 -7.25 -28.91
C MET A 1 37.85 -5.77 -29.18
N SER A 2 37.00 -5.43 -30.16
CA SER A 2 36.88 -4.06 -30.71
C SER A 2 36.07 -3.15 -29.77
N GLU A 3 36.43 -1.86 -29.69
CA GLU A 3 35.77 -0.81 -28.89
C GLU A 3 34.25 -0.73 -29.15
N ASP A 4 33.81 -1.08 -30.35
CA ASP A 4 32.39 -1.19 -30.73
C ASP A 4 31.61 -2.20 -29.87
N ASN A 5 32.23 -3.34 -29.54
CA ASN A 5 31.58 -4.37 -28.71
C ASN A 5 31.49 -3.94 -27.24
N LEU A 6 32.42 -3.10 -26.78
CA LEU A 6 32.41 -2.50 -25.46
C LEU A 6 31.29 -1.47 -25.32
N ASN A 7 31.09 -0.62 -26.33
CA ASN A 7 30.01 0.35 -26.34
C ASN A 7 28.64 -0.32 -26.45
N LEU A 8 28.49 -1.35 -27.30
CA LEU A 8 27.25 -2.11 -27.41
C LEU A 8 26.91 -2.88 -26.11
N GLN A 9 27.91 -3.44 -25.42
CA GLN A 9 27.71 -4.03 -24.09
C GLN A 9 27.34 -2.97 -23.05
N ASN A 10 27.97 -1.80 -23.06
CA ASN A 10 27.66 -0.74 -22.11
C ASN A 10 26.27 -0.13 -22.34
N GLU A 11 25.83 0.00 -23.59
CA GLU A 11 24.45 0.39 -23.93
C GLU A 11 23.44 -0.68 -23.57
N THR A 12 23.71 -1.96 -23.86
CA THR A 12 22.80 -3.03 -23.42
C THR A 12 22.75 -3.17 -21.91
N ILE A 13 23.86 -2.97 -21.19
CA ILE A 13 23.90 -2.94 -19.72
C ILE A 13 23.14 -1.71 -19.20
N SER A 14 23.23 -0.54 -19.83
CA SER A 14 22.50 0.66 -19.41
C SER A 14 20.99 0.54 -19.68
N LEU A 15 20.60 -0.12 -20.77
CA LEU A 15 19.20 -0.47 -21.07
C LEU A 15 18.66 -1.57 -20.14
N LEU A 16 19.47 -2.57 -19.77
CA LEU A 16 19.11 -3.55 -18.74
C LEU A 16 19.10 -2.92 -17.33
N GLN A 17 19.81 -1.81 -17.14
CA GLN A 17 19.77 -0.96 -15.96
C GLN A 17 18.67 0.11 -16.05
N ILE A 18 17.61 -0.14 -16.81
CA ILE A 18 16.28 0.40 -16.50
C ILE A 18 15.92 -0.13 -15.11
N SER A 19 16.32 0.63 -14.10
CA SER A 19 16.18 0.29 -12.70
C SER A 19 14.69 0.18 -12.40
N ARG A 20 14.19 -1.06 -12.40
CA ARG A 20 12.81 -1.41 -12.03
C ARG A 20 12.45 -0.63 -10.77
N ARG A 21 11.39 0.20 -10.81
CA ARG A 21 10.99 1.15 -9.76
C ARG A 21 10.79 0.43 -8.42
N ARG A 22 10.41 -0.85 -8.47
CA ARG A 22 10.35 -1.78 -7.31
C ARG A 22 11.64 -1.84 -6.47
N LYS A 23 12.83 -1.58 -7.02
CA LYS A 23 14.11 -1.60 -6.28
C LYS A 23 14.24 -0.44 -5.29
N LEU A 24 13.47 0.63 -5.48
CA LEU A 24 13.43 1.77 -4.56
C LEU A 24 12.63 1.46 -3.29
N LEU A 25 11.73 0.47 -3.35
CA LEU A 25 10.92 0.07 -2.21
C LEU A 25 11.76 -0.79 -1.26
N PRO A 26 11.78 -0.48 0.04
CA PRO A 26 12.40 -1.36 1.04
C PRO A 26 11.76 -2.75 0.97
N TRP A 27 12.55 -3.79 1.19
CA TRP A 27 12.05 -5.17 1.17
C TRP A 27 10.84 -5.38 2.10
N TRP A 28 10.83 -4.73 3.26
CA TRP A 28 9.69 -4.75 4.19
C TRP A 28 8.40 -4.18 3.58
N VAL A 29 8.49 -3.09 2.81
CA VAL A 29 7.33 -2.50 2.11
C VAL A 29 6.80 -3.44 1.04
N LEU A 30 7.69 -4.14 0.34
CA LEU A 30 7.32 -5.18 -0.62
C LEU A 30 6.57 -6.33 0.07
N THR A 31 7.02 -6.77 1.24
CA THR A 31 6.30 -7.77 2.05
C THR A 31 4.89 -7.32 2.40
N PHE A 32 4.72 -6.10 2.92
CA PHE A 32 3.39 -5.55 3.24
C PHE A 32 2.51 -5.41 2.00
N THR A 33 3.08 -4.99 0.87
CA THR A 33 2.36 -4.89 -0.40
C THR A 33 1.78 -6.24 -0.81
N TRP A 34 2.57 -7.31 -0.72
CA TRP A 34 2.09 -8.67 -1.01
C TRP A 34 0.97 -9.11 -0.06
N ILE A 35 1.12 -8.85 1.24
CA ILE A 35 0.10 -9.15 2.24
C ILE A 35 -1.22 -8.45 1.87
N PHE A 36 -1.19 -7.13 1.68
CA PHE A 36 -2.41 -6.38 1.34
C PHE A 36 -3.01 -6.76 -0.01
N LEU A 37 -2.22 -7.23 -0.97
CA LEU A 37 -2.72 -7.75 -2.23
C LEU A 37 -3.50 -9.06 -2.01
N VAL A 38 -2.98 -9.98 -1.20
CA VAL A 38 -3.68 -11.22 -0.83
C VAL A 38 -4.96 -10.92 -0.06
N PHE A 39 -4.90 -10.04 0.96
CA PHE A 39 -6.08 -9.64 1.72
C PHE A 39 -7.12 -8.92 0.86
N GLY A 40 -6.68 -8.03 -0.04
CA GLY A 40 -7.54 -7.35 -0.99
C GLY A 40 -8.22 -8.32 -1.96
N ALA A 41 -7.49 -9.32 -2.46
CA ALA A 41 -8.04 -10.38 -3.29
C ALA A 41 -8.97 -11.35 -2.54
N ALA A 42 -8.79 -11.49 -1.22
CA ALA A 42 -9.66 -12.29 -0.36
C ALA A 42 -10.99 -11.59 -0.05
N VAL A 43 -11.11 -10.27 -0.23
CA VAL A 43 -12.35 -9.50 0.00
C VAL A 43 -13.60 -10.13 -0.65
N PRO A 44 -13.64 -10.48 -1.95
CA PRO A 44 -14.82 -11.12 -2.54
C PRO A 44 -15.21 -12.43 -1.84
N VAL A 45 -14.22 -13.23 -1.42
CA VAL A 45 -14.47 -14.47 -0.65
C VAL A 45 -15.10 -14.14 0.71
N ILE A 46 -14.58 -13.13 1.40
CA ILE A 46 -15.11 -12.65 2.68
C ILE A 46 -16.55 -12.15 2.53
N VAL A 47 -16.86 -11.42 1.45
CA VAL A 47 -18.23 -10.96 1.15
C VAL A 47 -19.17 -12.14 0.95
N VAL A 48 -18.79 -13.13 0.14
CA VAL A 48 -19.61 -14.33 -0.10
C VAL A 48 -19.83 -15.11 1.19
N MET A 49 -18.78 -15.33 2.01
CA MET A 49 -18.90 -15.98 3.31
C MET A 49 -19.80 -15.19 4.28
N GLY A 50 -19.73 -13.86 4.24
CA GLY A 50 -20.61 -12.96 5.01
C GLY A 50 -22.08 -13.11 4.62
N LEU A 51 -22.38 -13.23 3.32
CA LEU A 51 -23.73 -13.49 2.81
C LEU A 51 -24.26 -14.87 3.26
N LEU A 52 -23.38 -15.86 3.38
CA LEU A 52 -23.68 -17.19 3.94
C LEU A 52 -23.86 -17.18 5.47
N LYS A 53 -23.83 -16.00 6.12
CA LYS A 53 -24.00 -15.80 7.57
C LYS A 53 -22.94 -16.51 8.43
N PHE A 54 -21.76 -16.80 7.88
CA PHE A 54 -20.63 -17.23 8.71
C PHE A 54 -20.22 -16.09 9.64
N LYS A 55 -20.09 -16.39 10.93
CA LYS A 55 -19.64 -15.42 11.94
C LYS A 55 -18.11 -15.44 11.97
N PHE A 56 -17.50 -14.36 11.51
CA PHE A 56 -16.07 -14.13 11.60
C PHE A 56 -15.81 -12.72 12.10
N GLN A 57 -14.77 -12.57 12.91
CA GLN A 57 -14.39 -11.27 13.47
C GLN A 57 -13.51 -10.55 12.45
N ILE A 58 -13.97 -9.39 11.97
CA ILE A 58 -13.15 -8.49 11.14
C ILE A 58 -12.66 -7.38 12.05
N SER A 59 -11.34 -7.24 12.18
CA SER A 59 -10.71 -6.13 12.90
C SER A 59 -9.66 -5.46 12.02
N LEU A 60 -9.73 -4.15 11.84
CA LEU A 60 -8.71 -3.36 11.16
C LEU A 60 -8.78 -1.88 11.61
N LEU A 61 -7.61 -1.23 11.74
CA LEU A 61 -7.51 0.19 12.13
C LEU A 61 -8.28 0.52 13.42
N GLY A 62 -8.50 -0.49 14.25
CA GLY A 62 -9.24 -0.35 15.50
C GLY A 62 -10.73 -0.45 15.52
N LEU A 63 -11.32 -0.67 14.37
CA LEU A 63 -12.71 -1.02 14.28
C LEU A 63 -12.80 -2.54 14.23
N SER A 64 -13.61 -3.13 15.11
CA SER A 64 -13.90 -4.56 15.11
C SER A 64 -15.40 -4.80 15.06
N THR A 65 -15.83 -5.75 14.24
CA THR A 65 -17.22 -6.18 14.18
C THR A 65 -17.30 -7.70 14.07
N ASN A 66 -18.25 -8.28 14.79
CA ASN A 66 -18.59 -9.70 14.74
C ASN A 66 -19.76 -9.97 13.78
N ASN A 67 -20.37 -8.91 13.25
CA ASN A 67 -21.49 -8.98 12.33
C ASN A 67 -21.01 -8.62 10.92
N PRO A 68 -20.94 -9.59 9.99
CA PRO A 68 -20.38 -9.39 8.65
C PRO A 68 -21.26 -8.52 7.72
N LEU A 69 -22.54 -8.34 8.06
CA LEU A 69 -23.49 -7.47 7.34
C LEU A 69 -23.79 -6.15 8.08
N SER A 70 -22.94 -5.76 9.04
CA SER A 70 -23.08 -4.45 9.69
C SER A 70 -22.47 -3.34 8.84
N ILE A 71 -22.94 -2.09 9.04
CA ILE A 71 -22.38 -0.89 8.41
C ILE A 71 -20.87 -0.79 8.66
N THR A 72 -20.42 -1.18 9.85
CA THR A 72 -18.98 -1.23 10.19
C THR A 72 -18.23 -2.28 9.36
N ALA A 73 -18.83 -3.44 9.07
CA ALA A 73 -18.19 -4.47 8.24
C ALA A 73 -18.05 -4.00 6.78
N LEU A 74 -19.07 -3.33 6.25
CA LEU A 74 -19.03 -2.74 4.91
C LEU A 74 -17.93 -1.68 4.81
N PHE A 75 -17.80 -0.82 5.82
CA PHE A 75 -16.72 0.17 5.89
C PHE A 75 -15.33 -0.48 5.94
N LEU A 76 -15.17 -1.53 6.76
CA LEU A 76 -13.92 -2.29 6.83
C LEU A 76 -13.55 -2.96 5.50
N ILE A 77 -14.53 -3.57 4.82
CA ILE A 77 -14.37 -4.17 3.50
C ILE A 77 -13.87 -3.12 2.49
N LEU A 78 -14.46 -1.93 2.50
CA LEU A 78 -14.04 -0.83 1.62
C LEU A 78 -12.58 -0.42 1.88
N ILE A 79 -12.16 -0.36 3.14
CA ILE A 79 -10.77 -0.06 3.51
C ILE A 79 -9.83 -1.17 3.01
N TYR A 80 -10.17 -2.44 3.22
CA TYR A 80 -9.37 -3.55 2.71
C TYR A 80 -9.22 -3.52 1.19
N LEU A 81 -10.29 -3.19 0.47
CA LEU A 81 -10.27 -3.07 -0.98
C LEU A 81 -9.42 -1.88 -1.44
N TYR A 82 -9.53 -0.73 -0.77
CA TYR A 82 -8.67 0.43 -1.02
C TYR A 82 -7.19 0.11 -0.78
N LYS A 83 -6.87 -0.58 0.32
CA LYS A 83 -5.51 -1.05 0.62
C LYS A 83 -4.98 -2.02 -0.42
N GLY A 84 -5.82 -2.95 -0.88
CA GLY A 84 -5.51 -3.86 -1.98
C GLY A 84 -5.21 -3.11 -3.28
N LEU A 85 -5.98 -2.06 -3.61
CA LEU A 85 -5.77 -1.23 -4.79
C LEU A 85 -4.44 -0.45 -4.72
N VAL A 86 -4.13 0.14 -3.56
CA VAL A 86 -2.85 0.82 -3.31
C VAL A 86 -1.68 -0.17 -3.46
N ALA A 87 -1.80 -1.35 -2.87
CA ALA A 87 -0.80 -2.40 -2.97
C ALA A 87 -0.62 -2.88 -4.42
N PHE A 88 -1.71 -3.03 -5.16
CA PHE A 88 -1.66 -3.35 -6.59
C PHE A 88 -0.97 -2.26 -7.40
N GLY A 89 -1.24 -0.98 -7.12
CA GLY A 89 -0.55 0.15 -7.73
C GLY A 89 0.96 0.13 -7.48
N LEU A 90 1.37 -0.11 -6.22
CA LEU A 90 2.78 -0.23 -5.84
C LEU A 90 3.45 -1.43 -6.52
N TRP A 91 2.75 -2.55 -6.59
CA TRP A 91 3.24 -3.77 -7.23
C TRP A 91 3.38 -3.62 -8.75
N THR A 92 2.47 -2.89 -9.39
CA THR A 92 2.49 -2.60 -10.83
C THR A 92 3.32 -1.38 -11.21
N GLU A 93 4.04 -0.79 -10.26
CA GLU A 93 4.99 0.31 -10.48
C GLU A 93 4.38 1.60 -11.05
N LYS A 94 3.07 1.82 -10.85
CA LYS A 94 2.36 2.98 -11.41
C LYS A 94 2.79 4.31 -10.78
N ASP A 95 2.69 5.39 -11.54
CA ASP A 95 3.08 6.76 -11.11
C ASP A 95 2.20 7.26 -9.96
N TRP A 96 0.91 6.90 -10.00
CA TRP A 96 -0.06 7.26 -8.97
C TRP A 96 0.10 6.43 -7.68
N ALA A 97 0.89 5.35 -7.71
CA ALA A 97 1.01 4.41 -6.60
C ALA A 97 1.60 5.05 -5.34
N ILE A 98 2.68 5.83 -5.48
CA ILE A 98 3.30 6.51 -4.34
C ILE A 98 2.34 7.59 -3.77
N LYS A 99 1.64 8.32 -4.64
CA LYS A 99 0.68 9.35 -4.22
C LYS A 99 -0.48 8.75 -3.43
N THR A 100 -1.08 7.66 -3.93
CA THR A 100 -2.16 6.94 -3.23
C THR A 100 -1.66 6.24 -1.97
N ALA A 101 -0.46 5.67 -1.96
CA ALA A 101 0.17 5.10 -0.78
C ALA A 101 0.35 6.10 0.37
N LYS A 102 0.72 7.35 0.07
CA LYS A 102 0.78 8.41 1.08
C LYS A 102 -0.60 8.76 1.63
N VAL A 103 -1.61 8.86 0.75
CA VAL A 103 -2.98 9.15 1.15
C VAL A 103 -3.52 8.04 2.06
N ASP A 104 -3.29 6.77 1.72
CA ASP A 104 -3.66 5.62 2.55
C ASP A 104 -2.99 5.66 3.94
N ALA A 105 -1.71 6.01 4.01
CA ALA A 105 -1.00 6.16 5.27
C ALA A 105 -1.61 7.27 6.14
N ILE A 106 -1.89 8.45 5.57
CA ILE A 106 -2.50 9.57 6.30
C ILE A 106 -3.92 9.20 6.76
N LEU A 107 -4.71 8.58 5.88
CA LEU A 107 -6.07 8.13 6.20
C LEU A 107 -6.05 7.10 7.33
N SER A 108 -5.11 6.16 7.30
CA SER A 108 -4.94 5.13 8.33
C SER A 108 -4.56 5.74 9.68
N ILE A 109 -3.66 6.73 9.69
CA ILE A 109 -3.34 7.50 10.91
C ILE A 109 -4.60 8.16 11.45
N ALA A 110 -5.38 8.86 10.61
CA ALA A 110 -6.59 9.55 11.02
C ALA A 110 -7.63 8.58 11.60
N ILE A 111 -7.87 7.43 10.97
CA ILE A 111 -8.80 6.40 11.46
C ILE A 111 -8.31 5.82 12.80
N CYS A 112 -7.02 5.52 12.92
CA CYS A 112 -6.44 5.01 14.17
C CYS A 112 -6.62 6.00 15.33
N LEU A 113 -6.35 7.29 15.09
CA LEU A 113 -6.55 8.35 16.09
C LEU A 113 -8.02 8.52 16.45
N PHE A 114 -8.91 8.52 15.44
CA PHE A 114 -10.36 8.57 15.66
C PHE A 114 -10.84 7.38 16.50
N ALA A 115 -10.41 6.17 16.18
CA ALA A 115 -10.77 4.96 16.92
C ALA A 115 -10.26 5.03 18.38
N MET A 116 -9.04 5.53 18.62
CA MET A 116 -8.51 5.75 19.97
C MET A 116 -9.37 6.74 20.77
N ILE A 117 -9.73 7.88 20.17
CA ILE A 117 -10.59 8.89 20.80
C ILE A 117 -11.98 8.32 21.06
N TYR A 118 -12.55 7.59 20.09
CA TYR A 118 -13.87 6.97 20.22
C TYR A 118 -13.92 5.98 21.38
N THR A 119 -12.91 5.12 21.51
CA THR A 119 -12.81 4.18 22.64
C THR A 119 -12.59 4.87 23.99
N TRP A 120 -12.02 6.07 24.00
CA TRP A 120 -11.84 6.86 25.22
C TRP A 120 -13.15 7.52 25.68
N ILE A 121 -13.98 7.99 24.74
CA ILE A 121 -15.26 8.66 25.02
C ILE A 121 -16.37 7.65 25.36
N ILE A 122 -16.41 6.51 24.66
CA ILE A 122 -17.43 5.47 24.85
C ILE A 122 -16.75 4.21 25.40
N PRO A 123 -16.70 4.02 26.73
CA PRO A 123 -16.16 2.81 27.31
C PRO A 123 -17.11 1.64 27.00
N GLN A 124 -16.79 0.85 25.97
CA GLN A 124 -17.42 -0.45 25.78
C GLN A 124 -16.98 -1.36 26.93
N THR A 125 -17.95 -1.69 27.77
CA THR A 125 -17.98 -2.76 28.78
C THR A 125 -16.89 -3.84 28.63
N ALA A 126 -15.69 -3.56 29.14
CA ALA A 126 -14.71 -4.49 29.64
C ALA A 126 -13.70 -3.65 30.42
N GLY A 127 -13.73 -3.75 31.75
CA GLY A 127 -13.00 -2.90 32.70
C GLY A 127 -11.49 -3.10 32.69
N MET A 128 -10.84 -2.86 31.56
CA MET A 128 -9.39 -2.81 31.44
C MET A 128 -9.04 -1.73 30.43
N HIS A 129 -8.60 -0.57 30.94
CA HIS A 129 -7.95 0.49 30.17
C HIS A 129 -6.58 -0.04 29.66
N ASN A 130 -6.60 -1.05 28.79
CA ASN A 130 -5.41 -1.44 28.07
C ASN A 130 -5.18 -0.34 27.03
N PHE A 131 -4.24 0.57 27.35
CA PHE A 131 -3.61 1.49 26.40
C PHE A 131 -3.07 0.64 25.24
N SER A 132 -3.95 0.33 24.29
CA SER A 132 -3.61 -0.46 23.13
C SER A 132 -3.01 0.52 22.14
N PHE A 133 -1.78 0.96 22.43
CA PHE A 133 -0.97 1.66 21.45
C PHE A 133 -1.00 0.80 20.20
N ARG A 134 -1.70 1.30 19.18
CA ARG A 134 -1.88 0.57 17.94
C ARG A 134 -0.50 0.48 17.31
N LEU A 135 0.10 -0.70 17.36
CA LEU A 135 1.36 -1.01 16.68
C LEU A 135 1.29 -0.63 15.19
N GLU A 136 0.08 -0.59 14.64
CA GLU A 136 -0.28 -0.02 13.34
C GLU A 136 0.30 1.39 13.16
N LEU A 137 0.17 2.30 14.14
CA LEU A 137 0.67 3.69 14.03
C LEU A 137 2.21 3.74 14.00
N PHE A 138 2.86 2.91 14.83
CA PHE A 138 4.32 2.81 14.88
C PHE A 138 4.90 2.31 13.55
N ILE A 139 4.16 1.45 12.85
CA ILE A 139 4.48 0.92 11.52
C ILE A 139 4.21 1.94 10.40
N ILE A 140 3.14 2.74 10.49
CA ILE A 140 2.74 3.69 9.44
C ILE A 140 3.68 4.91 9.36
N ILE A 141 4.20 5.41 10.49
CA ILE A 141 5.10 6.56 10.52
C ILE A 141 6.38 6.35 9.68
N PRO A 142 7.19 5.29 9.90
CA PRO A 142 8.39 5.04 9.09
C PRO A 142 8.04 4.75 7.63
N TYR A 143 6.90 4.11 7.38
CA TYR A 143 6.39 3.90 6.02
C TYR A 143 6.14 5.22 5.28
N LEU A 144 5.45 6.19 5.90
CA LEU A 144 5.15 7.48 5.29
C LEU A 144 6.44 8.27 5.00
N LEU A 145 7.39 8.26 5.93
CA LEU A 145 8.70 8.90 5.74
C LEU A 145 9.45 8.30 4.56
N LYS A 146 9.44 6.96 4.44
CA LYS A 146 10.07 6.28 3.29
C LYS A 146 9.39 6.58 1.98
N MET A 147 8.05 6.56 1.93
CA MET A 147 7.31 6.91 0.72
C MET A 147 7.58 8.33 0.24
N ARG A 148 7.73 9.28 1.17
CA ARG A 148 8.13 10.66 0.83
C ARG A 148 9.55 10.75 0.30
N GLN A 149 10.50 10.02 0.88
CA GLN A 149 11.90 10.01 0.42
C GLN A 149 12.04 9.45 -1.01
N ILE A 150 11.31 8.38 -1.33
CA ILE A 150 11.41 7.74 -2.64
C ILE A 150 10.56 8.41 -3.72
N GLN A 151 9.62 9.29 -3.35
CA GLN A 151 8.70 9.93 -4.30
C GLN A 151 9.44 10.68 -5.40
N SER A 152 10.46 11.48 -5.04
CA SER A 152 11.23 12.25 -6.02
C SER A 152 12.00 11.35 -6.98
N ALA A 153 12.61 10.28 -6.46
CA ALA A 153 13.26 9.27 -7.28
C ALA A 153 12.26 8.58 -8.20
N TRP A 154 11.09 8.19 -7.69
CA TRP A 154 10.03 7.50 -8.43
C TRP A 154 9.48 8.34 -9.61
N GLU A 155 9.18 9.61 -9.38
CA GLU A 155 8.69 10.53 -10.42
C GLU A 155 9.76 10.85 -11.48
N SER A 156 11.05 10.79 -11.12
CA SER A 156 12.16 11.02 -12.06
C SER A 156 12.33 9.90 -13.11
N PHE A 157 11.87 8.67 -12.82
CA PHE A 157 11.89 7.57 -13.80
C PHE A 157 10.86 7.81 -14.92
N ASP A 158 9.71 8.37 -14.57
CA ASP A 158 8.62 8.65 -15.52
C ASP A 158 9.04 9.70 -16.57
N THR A 159 9.76 10.74 -16.15
CA THR A 159 10.26 11.78 -17.06
C THR A 159 11.27 11.22 -18.07
N LYS A 160 12.08 10.24 -17.66
CA LYS A 160 13.11 9.64 -18.53
C LYS A 160 12.52 8.65 -19.54
N GLU A 161 11.51 7.88 -19.16
CA GLU A 161 10.77 7.02 -20.09
C GLU A 161 10.08 7.86 -21.17
N LEU A 162 9.40 8.95 -20.80
CA LEU A 162 8.74 9.85 -21.74
C LEU A 162 9.72 10.53 -22.72
N GLN A 163 10.90 10.94 -22.25
CA GLN A 163 11.94 11.51 -23.12
C GLN A 163 12.58 10.48 -24.04
N GLY A 164 12.76 9.23 -23.59
CA GLY A 164 13.25 8.13 -24.41
C GLY A 164 12.31 7.83 -25.57
N ASP A 165 11.02 7.63 -25.29
CA ASP A 165 10.00 7.36 -26.32
C ASP A 165 9.90 8.49 -27.36
N SER A 166 10.01 9.75 -26.91
CA SER A 166 9.99 10.93 -27.79
C SER A 166 11.20 11.00 -28.75
N ALA A 167 12.34 10.42 -28.35
CA ALA A 167 13.56 10.38 -29.17
C ALA A 167 13.49 9.29 -30.25
N TYR A 168 12.77 8.19 -30.01
CA TYR A 168 12.55 7.13 -31.01
C TYR A 168 11.50 7.51 -32.07
N LEU A 169 10.58 8.42 -31.77
CA LEU A 169 9.55 8.86 -32.72
C LEU A 169 10.01 9.98 -33.67
N ASN A 170 11.20 10.55 -33.46
CA ASN A 170 11.77 11.63 -34.28
C ASN A 170 12.95 11.19 -35.18
N ASN A 171 13.22 9.88 -35.27
CA ASN A 171 14.16 9.26 -36.22
C ASN A 171 13.41 8.28 -37.12
#